data_AF-A0A2E0U6T1-F1
#
_entry.id   AF-A0A2E0U6T1-F1
#
_cell.length_a   1.000
_cell.length_b   1.000
_cell.length_c   1.000
_cell.angle_alpha   90.00
_cell.angle_beta   90.00
_cell.angle_gamma   90.00
#
_symmetry.space_group_name_H-M   'P 1'
#
loop_
_entity.id
_entity.type
_entity.pdbx_description
1 polymer ?
#
loop_
_entity_poly.entity_id
_entity_poly.type
_entity_poly.pdbx_seq_one_letter_code
_entity_poly.pdbx_strand_id
1 'polypeptide(L)'
;MAEPTGADHAAEYGAEHAGSAFPPFEASTFSSQIFWLTISFVILYLLLSRLILPKLGGIIEQRKGKIASDLDEASRMKAEADEALAETETQLAKARADARAKAEKTRAEIDSRIADATAAKAAEIDERLGEAEERIEKLKAEHMAKVADISVATTTAILAQLGVSSSDKNVKAAVSKSVEEVSA
;
A
#
# COMPACT_ATOMS: atom_id res chain seq x y z
N MET A 1 30.84 86.00 80.87
CA MET A 1 32.28 86.30 80.89
C MET A 1 33.01 84.97 80.70
N ALA A 2 33.86 84.95 79.67
CA ALA A 2 34.86 83.98 79.15
C ALA A 2 35.16 82.59 79.80
N GLU A 3 35.22 81.57 78.91
CA GLU A 3 36.23 80.48 78.66
C GLU A 3 36.74 79.51 79.77
N PRO A 4 37.45 78.36 79.48
CA PRO A 4 37.85 77.74 78.19
C PRO A 4 37.72 76.17 78.09
N THR A 5 38.05 75.68 76.88
CA THR A 5 38.48 74.37 76.35
C THR A 5 39.00 73.23 77.26
N GLY A 6 38.80 71.97 76.83
CA GLY A 6 39.61 70.81 77.25
C GLY A 6 39.24 69.52 76.51
N ALA A 7 40.23 68.91 75.86
CA ALA A 7 40.16 67.67 75.09
C ALA A 7 40.13 66.40 75.96
N ASP A 8 39.93 65.27 75.27
CA ASP A 8 40.34 63.91 75.64
C ASP A 8 39.56 63.17 76.74
N HIS A 9 38.71 62.24 76.32
CA HIS A 9 38.59 60.95 77.03
C HIS A 9 38.61 59.80 76.02
N ALA A 10 39.85 59.45 75.67
CA ALA A 10 40.22 58.16 75.11
C ALA A 10 39.81 57.02 76.08
N ALA A 11 39.48 55.88 75.49
CA ALA A 11 39.24 54.64 76.20
C ALA A 11 40.49 54.20 76.98
N GLU A 12 40.34 53.87 78.26
CA GLU A 12 41.28 53.00 78.95
C GLU A 12 40.54 51.97 79.80
N TYR A 13 40.96 50.74 79.59
CA TYR A 13 40.48 49.49 80.15
C TYR A 13 41.05 49.31 81.56
N GLY A 14 40.19 49.16 82.56
CA GLY A 14 40.59 48.70 83.89
C GLY A 14 40.53 47.17 83.98
N ALA A 15 41.68 46.53 84.16
CA ALA A 15 41.81 45.10 84.40
C ALA A 15 42.11 44.82 85.88
N GLU A 16 41.18 44.18 86.59
CA GLU A 16 41.45 43.35 87.77
C GLU A 16 40.52 42.12 87.74
N HIS A 17 41.09 40.95 87.44
CA HIS A 17 40.40 39.65 87.42
C HIS A 17 40.79 38.83 88.67
N ALA A 18 39.80 38.48 89.50
CA ALA A 18 39.86 37.29 90.35
C ALA A 18 38.43 36.82 90.70
N GLY A 19 37.83 36.00 89.83
CA GLY A 19 36.64 35.18 90.16
C GLY A 19 35.43 35.30 89.23
N SER A 20 35.36 36.28 88.33
CA SER A 20 34.26 36.44 87.39
C SER A 20 34.58 35.66 86.11
N ALA A 21 33.76 34.66 85.76
CA ALA A 21 33.96 33.87 84.56
C ALA A 21 33.87 34.80 83.34
N PHE A 22 34.52 34.40 82.24
CA PHE A 22 34.43 35.12 80.96
C PHE A 22 32.93 35.34 80.65
N PRO A 23 32.45 36.58 80.46
CA PRO A 23 31.02 36.89 80.43
C PRO A 23 30.16 36.01 79.50
N PRO A 24 30.64 35.56 78.31
CA PRO A 24 29.86 34.64 77.46
C PRO A 24 29.93 33.16 77.86
N PHE A 25 30.67 32.79 78.91
CA PHE A 25 30.74 31.43 79.49
C PHE A 25 30.20 31.37 80.93
N GLU A 26 29.29 32.28 81.30
CA GLU A 26 28.58 32.23 82.58
C GLU A 26 27.48 31.16 82.55
N ALA A 27 27.70 30.06 83.28
CA ALA A 27 26.88 28.85 83.24
C ALA A 27 25.42 29.04 83.68
N SER A 28 25.14 30.10 84.45
CA SER A 28 23.81 30.48 84.90
C SER A 28 22.87 30.89 83.76
N THR A 29 23.40 31.38 82.63
CA THR A 29 22.61 31.84 81.47
C THR A 29 22.31 30.73 80.46
N PHE A 30 23.11 29.65 80.48
CA PHE A 30 22.96 28.54 79.54
C PHE A 30 21.61 27.83 79.67
N SER A 31 21.04 27.72 80.87
CA SER A 31 19.71 27.10 81.03
C SER A 31 18.61 27.86 80.29
N SER A 32 18.65 29.20 80.30
CA SER A 32 17.67 30.04 79.59
C SER A 32 17.89 29.99 78.08
N GLN A 33 19.15 30.05 77.62
CA GLN A 33 19.48 29.89 76.20
C GLN A 33 19.07 28.52 75.66
N ILE A 34 19.34 27.44 76.39
CA ILE A 34 18.95 26.07 76.00
C ILE A 34 17.41 25.94 75.99
N PHE A 35 16.70 26.55 76.94
CA PHE A 35 15.24 26.55 76.96
C PHE A 35 14.65 27.21 75.70
N TRP A 36 15.08 28.44 75.37
CA TRP A 36 14.61 29.14 74.17
C TRP A 36 15.10 28.51 72.87
N LEU A 37 16.31 27.95 72.85
CA LEU A 37 16.83 27.16 71.74
C LEU A 37 15.93 25.94 71.50
N THR A 38 15.55 25.22 72.56
CA THR A 38 14.69 24.05 72.46
C THR A 38 13.31 24.43 71.93
N ILE A 39 12.71 25.51 72.46
CA ILE A 39 11.41 25.99 71.98
C ILE A 39 11.47 26.39 70.51
N SER A 40 12.43 27.24 70.12
CA SER A 40 12.56 27.70 68.74
C SER A 40 12.90 26.57 67.77
N PHE A 41 13.74 25.62 68.19
CA PHE A 41 14.08 24.44 67.42
C PHE A 41 12.87 23.52 67.23
N VAL A 42 12.07 23.28 68.28
CA VAL A 42 10.84 22.48 68.18
C VAL A 42 9.82 23.15 67.24
N ILE A 43 9.63 24.47 67.36
CA ILE A 43 8.74 25.22 66.45
C ILE A 43 9.23 25.11 65.01
N LEU A 44 10.52 25.31 64.75
CA LEU A 44 11.13 25.17 63.43
C LEU A 44 10.99 23.74 62.88
N TYR A 45 11.23 22.74 63.72
CA TYR A 45 11.09 21.32 63.38
C TYR A 45 9.65 20.98 62.98
N LEU A 46 8.66 21.46 63.73
CA LEU A 46 7.25 21.27 63.39
C LEU A 46 6.88 21.98 62.08
N LEU A 47 7.41 23.17 61.83
CA LEU A 47 7.18 23.89 60.58
C LEU A 47 7.78 23.15 59.37
N LEU A 48 9.02 22.67 59.49
CA LEU A 48 9.68 21.91 58.42
C LEU A 48 8.98 20.58 58.15
N SER A 49 8.70 19.82 59.22
CA SER A 49 8.07 18.50 59.10
C SER A 49 6.64 18.57 58.59
N ARG A 50 5.85 19.55 59.05
CA ARG A 50 4.41 19.64 58.74
C ARG A 50 4.11 20.43 57.47
N LEU A 51 4.92 21.42 57.08
CA LEU A 51 4.64 22.29 55.94
C LEU A 51 5.61 22.10 54.77
N ILE A 52 6.92 22.11 55.02
CA ILE A 52 7.92 22.18 53.94
C ILE A 52 8.15 20.81 53.30
N LEU A 53 8.37 19.77 54.11
CA LEU A 53 8.57 18.39 53.62
C LEU A 53 7.38 17.87 52.78
N PRO A 54 6.10 18.00 53.19
CA PRO A 54 4.99 17.50 52.37
C PRO A 54 4.86 18.25 51.04
N LYS A 55 5.15 19.56 51.00
CA LYS A 55 5.13 20.31 49.73
C LYS A 55 6.21 19.85 48.77
N LEU A 56 7.42 19.56 49.28
CA LEU A 56 8.52 19.08 48.44
C LEU A 56 8.26 17.64 47.95
N GLY A 57 7.72 16.78 48.82
CA GLY A 57 7.29 15.43 48.47
C GLY A 57 6.21 15.42 47.38
N GLY A 58 5.22 16.31 47.46
CA GLY A 58 4.16 16.44 46.47
C GLY A 58 4.68 16.78 45.06
N ILE A 59 5.69 17.65 44.94
CA ILE A 59 6.28 18.00 43.63
C ILE A 59 7.04 16.81 43.02
N ILE A 60 7.78 16.07 43.84
CA ILE A 60 8.51 14.88 43.39
C ILE A 60 7.52 13.83 42.90
N GLU A 61 6.46 13.59 43.67
CA GLU A 61 5.43 12.61 43.31
C GLU A 61 4.66 13.03 42.06
N GLN A 62 4.32 14.31 41.91
CA GLN A 62 3.68 14.83 40.71
C GLN A 62 4.56 14.62 39.46
N ARG A 63 5.86 14.87 39.56
CA ARG A 63 6.79 14.64 38.44
C ARG A 63 6.91 13.16 38.11
N LYS A 64 7.04 12.30 39.12
CA LYS A 64 7.08 10.84 38.94
C LYS A 64 5.80 10.34 38.28
N GLY A 65 4.64 10.76 38.78
CA GLY A 65 3.33 10.41 38.23
C GLY A 65 3.18 10.88 36.78
N LYS A 66 3.60 12.11 36.47
CA LYS A 66 3.59 12.61 35.09
C LYS A 66 4.49 11.79 34.17
N ILE A 67 5.72 11.51 34.57
CA ILE A 67 6.66 10.69 33.77
C ILE A 67 6.10 9.28 33.55
N ALA A 68 5.54 8.66 34.58
CA ALA A 68 4.92 7.35 34.47
C ALA A 68 3.72 7.36 33.51
N SER A 69 2.86 8.37 33.60
CA SER A 69 1.72 8.55 32.70
C SER A 69 2.16 8.80 31.26
N ASP A 70 3.14 9.68 31.05
CA ASP A 70 3.67 10.00 29.72
C ASP A 70 4.32 8.74 29.09
N LEU A 71 5.01 7.91 29.89
CA LEU A 71 5.62 6.67 29.43
C LEU A 71 4.57 5.59 29.10
N ASP A 72 3.54 5.45 29.94
CA ASP A 72 2.43 4.52 29.69
C ASP A 72 1.70 4.89 28.40
N GLU A 73 1.36 6.17 28.23
CA GLU A 73 0.74 6.69 27.01
C GLU A 73 1.62 6.50 25.78
N ALA A 74 2.93 6.77 25.87
CA ALA A 74 3.87 6.52 24.78
C ALA A 74 3.94 5.02 24.42
N SER A 75 3.91 4.14 25.43
CA SER A 75 3.93 2.69 25.20
C SER A 75 2.64 2.20 24.53
N ARG A 76 1.49 2.75 24.92
CA ARG A 76 0.18 2.47 24.32
C ARG A 76 0.14 2.93 22.87
N MET A 77 0.53 4.18 22.60
CA MET A 77 0.57 4.71 21.23
C MET A 77 1.53 3.92 20.34
N LYS A 78 2.66 3.46 20.89
CA LYS A 78 3.59 2.59 20.16
C LYS A 78 2.93 1.25 19.83
N ALA A 79 2.27 0.61 20.78
CA ALA A 79 1.59 -0.67 20.56
C ALA A 79 0.49 -0.54 19.50
N GLU A 80 -0.32 0.52 19.55
CA GLU A 80 -1.35 0.82 18.55
C GLU A 80 -0.73 1.05 17.16
N ALA A 81 0.40 1.77 17.08
CA ALA A 81 1.11 1.99 15.81
C ALA A 81 1.71 0.69 15.24
N ASP A 82 2.31 -0.15 16.09
CA ASP A 82 2.87 -1.45 15.69
C ASP A 82 1.75 -2.39 15.19
N GLU A 83 0.58 -2.39 15.84
CA GLU A 83 -0.60 -3.14 15.39
C GLU A 83 -1.14 -2.62 14.06
N ALA A 84 -1.29 -1.30 13.90
CA ALA A 84 -1.74 -0.68 12.65
C ALA A 84 -0.77 -0.94 11.49
N LEU A 85 0.54 -0.96 11.76
CA LEU A 85 1.56 -1.34 10.77
C LEU A 85 1.41 -2.80 10.36
N ALA A 86 1.29 -3.72 11.31
CA ALA A 86 1.11 -5.15 11.02
C ALA A 86 -0.18 -5.41 10.22
N GLU A 87 -1.27 -4.72 10.53
CA GLU A 87 -2.50 -4.81 9.77
C GLU A 87 -2.32 -4.26 8.35
N THR A 88 -1.68 -3.10 8.19
CA THR A 88 -1.42 -2.49 6.89
C THR A 88 -0.54 -3.39 6.01
N GLU A 89 0.50 -3.98 6.58
CA GLU A 89 1.37 -4.93 5.87
C GLU A 89 0.59 -6.16 5.41
N THR A 90 -0.27 -6.70 6.28
CA THR A 90 -1.14 -7.83 5.96
C THR A 90 -2.13 -7.49 4.84
N GLN A 91 -2.78 -6.33 4.93
CA GLN A 91 -3.71 -5.85 3.91
C GLN A 91 -2.99 -5.63 2.57
N LEU A 92 -1.78 -5.07 2.59
CA LEU A 92 -0.97 -4.86 1.38
C LEU A 92 -0.55 -6.19 0.75
N ALA A 93 -0.14 -7.17 1.55
CA ALA A 93 0.21 -8.50 1.09
C ALA A 93 -1.01 -9.20 0.44
N LYS A 94 -2.17 -9.14 1.10
CA LYS A 94 -3.43 -9.68 0.58
C LYS A 94 -3.86 -9.00 -0.72
N ALA A 95 -3.85 -7.67 -0.77
CA ALA A 95 -4.21 -6.91 -1.97
C ALA A 95 -3.31 -7.26 -3.16
N ARG A 96 -1.99 -7.43 -2.93
CA ARG A 96 -1.05 -7.87 -3.98
C ARG A 96 -1.31 -9.30 -4.43
N ALA A 97 -1.63 -10.21 -3.52
CA ALA A 97 -1.99 -11.58 -3.87
C ALA A 97 -3.28 -11.64 -4.68
N ASP A 98 -4.33 -10.92 -4.24
CA ASP A 98 -5.62 -10.85 -4.92
C ASP A 98 -5.49 -10.23 -6.32
N ALA A 99 -4.68 -9.17 -6.45
CA ALA A 99 -4.40 -8.55 -7.75
C ALA A 99 -3.72 -9.53 -8.72
N ARG A 100 -2.72 -10.28 -8.25
CA ARG A 100 -2.05 -11.31 -9.06
C ARG A 100 -3.01 -12.44 -9.45
N ALA A 101 -3.79 -12.95 -8.51
CA ALA A 101 -4.78 -13.99 -8.76
C ALA A 101 -5.84 -13.53 -9.78
N LYS A 102 -6.32 -12.28 -9.67
CA LYS A 102 -7.26 -11.70 -10.61
C LYS A 102 -6.64 -11.53 -12.00
N ALA A 103 -5.38 -11.08 -12.09
CA ALA A 103 -4.68 -10.94 -13.35
C ALA A 103 -4.51 -12.28 -14.07
N GLU A 104 -4.06 -13.32 -13.36
CA GLU A 104 -3.91 -14.67 -13.91
C GLU A 104 -5.26 -15.26 -14.35
N LYS A 105 -6.30 -15.13 -13.52
CA LYS A 105 -7.66 -15.57 -13.88
C LYS A 105 -8.17 -14.86 -15.14
N THR A 106 -8.01 -13.54 -15.21
CA THR A 106 -8.46 -12.74 -16.36
C THR A 106 -7.70 -13.15 -17.62
N ARG A 107 -6.40 -13.40 -17.52
CA ARG A 107 -5.58 -13.87 -18.63
C ARG A 107 -6.06 -15.23 -19.14
N ALA A 108 -6.26 -16.20 -18.24
CA ALA A 108 -6.78 -17.51 -18.59
C ALA A 108 -8.18 -17.44 -19.25
N GLU A 109 -9.07 -16.58 -18.74
CA GLU A 109 -10.39 -16.35 -19.34
C GLU A 109 -10.29 -15.73 -20.74
N ILE A 110 -9.38 -14.77 -20.95
CA ILE A 110 -9.14 -14.16 -22.25
C ILE A 110 -8.59 -15.20 -23.23
N ASP A 111 -7.58 -15.97 -22.83
CA ASP A 111 -6.96 -16.99 -23.67
C ASP A 111 -7.99 -18.06 -24.09
N SER A 112 -8.87 -18.49 -23.17
CA SER A 112 -10.00 -19.38 -23.48
C SER A 112 -10.96 -18.76 -24.48
N ARG A 113 -11.37 -17.49 -24.29
CA ARG A 113 -12.29 -16.81 -25.20
C ARG A 113 -11.69 -16.62 -26.59
N ILE A 114 -10.38 -16.36 -26.68
CA ILE A 114 -9.67 -16.26 -27.95
C ILE A 114 -9.69 -17.62 -28.64
N ALA A 115 -9.35 -18.71 -27.92
CA ALA A 115 -9.38 -20.05 -28.49
C ALA A 115 -10.78 -20.43 -29.01
N ASP A 116 -11.83 -20.16 -28.24
CA ASP A 116 -13.22 -20.42 -28.64
C ASP A 116 -13.62 -19.59 -29.87
N ALA A 117 -13.28 -18.30 -29.89
CA ALA A 117 -13.57 -17.42 -31.03
C ALA A 117 -12.81 -17.85 -32.28
N THR A 118 -11.54 -18.24 -32.15
CA THR A 118 -10.74 -18.76 -33.27
C THR A 118 -11.31 -20.07 -33.80
N ALA A 119 -11.69 -20.99 -32.93
CA ALA A 119 -12.31 -22.26 -33.34
C ALA A 119 -13.64 -22.04 -34.07
N ALA A 120 -14.50 -21.14 -33.55
CA ALA A 120 -15.76 -20.79 -34.20
C ALA A 120 -15.53 -20.15 -35.58
N LYS A 121 -14.54 -19.27 -35.70
CA LYS A 121 -14.19 -18.64 -36.98
C LYS A 121 -13.57 -19.61 -37.98
N ALA A 122 -12.75 -20.55 -37.53
CA ALA A 122 -12.23 -21.62 -38.37
C ALA A 122 -13.37 -22.48 -38.92
N ALA A 123 -14.31 -22.90 -38.08
CA ALA A 123 -15.47 -23.67 -38.51
C ALA A 123 -16.34 -22.90 -39.54
N GLU A 124 -16.57 -21.61 -39.33
CA GLU A 124 -17.29 -20.76 -40.29
C GLU A 124 -16.56 -20.65 -41.64
N ILE A 125 -15.23 -20.59 -41.62
CA ILE A 125 -14.41 -20.56 -42.84
C ILE A 125 -14.49 -21.90 -43.58
N ASP A 126 -14.39 -23.02 -42.86
CA ASP A 126 -14.46 -24.36 -43.45
C ASP A 126 -15.83 -24.62 -44.09
N GLU A 127 -16.92 -24.19 -43.45
CA GLU A 127 -18.27 -24.26 -44.02
C GLU A 127 -18.38 -23.46 -45.31
N ARG A 128 -17.92 -22.21 -45.32
CA ARG A 128 -17.91 -21.36 -46.52
C ARG A 128 -17.03 -21.91 -47.64
N LEU A 129 -15.91 -22.57 -47.28
CA LEU A 129 -15.04 -23.21 -48.25
C LEU A 129 -15.75 -24.40 -48.90
N GLY A 130 -16.43 -25.24 -48.12
CA GLY A 130 -17.26 -26.33 -48.64
C GLY A 130 -18.38 -25.84 -49.57
N GLU A 131 -19.11 -24.80 -49.18
CA GLU A 131 -20.14 -24.19 -50.03
C GLU A 131 -19.56 -23.63 -51.35
N ALA A 132 -18.37 -23.01 -51.28
CA ALA A 132 -17.69 -22.48 -52.45
C ALA A 132 -17.22 -23.62 -53.39
N GLU A 133 -16.70 -24.71 -52.84
CA GLU A 133 -16.28 -25.90 -53.59
C GLU A 133 -17.47 -26.55 -54.30
N GLU A 134 -18.59 -26.76 -53.61
CA GLU A 134 -19.83 -27.28 -54.23
C GLU A 134 -20.33 -26.37 -55.35
N ARG A 135 -20.28 -25.05 -55.14
CA ARG A 135 -20.69 -24.07 -56.14
C ARG A 135 -19.76 -24.11 -57.37
N ILE A 136 -18.45 -24.24 -57.16
CA ILE A 136 -17.45 -24.36 -58.23
C ILE A 136 -17.69 -25.63 -59.04
N GLU A 137 -17.92 -26.78 -58.39
CA GLU A 137 -18.19 -28.04 -59.08
C GLU A 137 -19.49 -27.96 -59.91
N LYS A 138 -20.55 -27.36 -59.36
CA LYS A 138 -21.80 -27.14 -60.10
C LYS A 138 -21.59 -26.23 -61.31
N LEU A 139 -20.88 -25.12 -61.14
CA LEU A 139 -20.54 -24.20 -62.24
C LEU A 139 -19.72 -24.91 -63.31
N LYS A 140 -18.71 -25.69 -62.90
CA LYS A 140 -17.86 -26.47 -63.81
C LYS A 140 -18.70 -27.44 -64.63
N ALA A 141 -19.59 -28.21 -63.99
CA ALA A 141 -20.49 -29.14 -64.68
C ALA A 141 -21.43 -28.41 -65.68
N GLU A 142 -22.04 -27.30 -65.27
CA GLU A 142 -22.92 -26.50 -66.12
C GLU A 142 -22.17 -25.91 -67.33
N HIS A 143 -20.96 -25.39 -67.11
CA HIS A 143 -20.14 -24.82 -68.17
C HIS A 143 -19.61 -25.89 -69.13
N MET A 144 -19.21 -27.07 -68.64
CA MET A 144 -18.80 -28.19 -69.50
C MET A 144 -19.96 -28.68 -70.38
N ALA A 145 -21.19 -28.73 -69.85
CA ALA A 145 -22.37 -29.04 -70.64
C ALA A 145 -22.61 -27.99 -71.75
N LYS A 146 -22.50 -26.69 -71.41
CA LYS A 146 -22.61 -25.60 -72.40
C LYS A 146 -21.52 -25.66 -73.48
N VAL A 147 -20.28 -26.00 -73.11
CA VAL A 147 -19.18 -26.20 -74.08
C VAL A 147 -19.52 -27.35 -75.02
N ALA A 148 -20.00 -28.48 -74.51
CA ALA A 148 -20.42 -29.61 -75.35
C ALA A 148 -21.52 -29.22 -76.34
N ASP A 149 -22.53 -28.46 -75.89
CA ASP A 149 -23.62 -27.98 -76.77
C ASP A 149 -23.10 -27.03 -77.85
N ILE A 150 -22.23 -26.07 -77.50
CA ILE A 150 -21.61 -25.15 -78.46
C ILE A 150 -20.75 -25.91 -79.46
N SER A 151 -19.97 -26.90 -79.01
CA SER A 151 -19.14 -27.73 -79.89
C SER A 151 -19.99 -28.52 -80.88
N VAL A 152 -21.09 -29.16 -80.43
CA VAL A 152 -22.03 -29.86 -81.32
C VAL A 152 -22.62 -28.90 -82.35
N ALA A 153 -23.13 -27.74 -81.91
CA ALA A 153 -23.71 -26.75 -82.81
C ALA A 153 -22.68 -26.25 -83.84
N THR A 154 -21.45 -25.99 -83.42
CA THR A 154 -20.36 -25.52 -84.29
C THR A 154 -19.96 -26.60 -85.29
N THR A 155 -19.77 -27.84 -84.86
CA THR A 155 -19.42 -28.97 -85.74
C THR A 155 -20.53 -29.24 -86.76
N THR A 156 -21.81 -29.20 -86.36
CA THR A 156 -22.94 -29.35 -87.29
C THR A 156 -22.98 -28.22 -88.32
N ALA A 157 -22.74 -26.97 -87.91
CA ALA A 157 -22.69 -25.84 -88.84
C ALA A 157 -21.54 -25.98 -89.86
N ILE A 158 -20.36 -26.43 -89.42
CA ILE A 158 -19.21 -26.69 -90.30
C ILE A 158 -19.53 -27.83 -91.29
N LEU A 159 -20.11 -28.94 -90.83
CA LEU A 159 -20.48 -30.06 -91.71
C LEU A 159 -21.51 -29.64 -92.78
N ALA A 160 -22.50 -28.84 -92.40
CA ALA A 160 -23.50 -28.30 -93.31
C ALA A 160 -22.85 -27.43 -94.41
N GLN A 161 -21.88 -26.59 -94.06
CA GLN A 161 -21.14 -25.76 -95.02
C GLN A 161 -20.26 -26.58 -95.98
N LEU A 162 -19.77 -27.74 -95.54
CA LEU A 162 -18.94 -28.66 -96.34
C LEU A 162 -19.76 -29.64 -97.20
N GLY A 163 -21.09 -29.62 -97.11
CA GLY A 163 -21.97 -30.50 -97.89
C GLY A 163 -21.95 -31.97 -97.44
N VAL A 164 -21.44 -32.27 -96.24
CA VAL A 164 -21.38 -33.62 -95.67
C VAL A 164 -22.57 -33.81 -94.73
N SER A 165 -23.44 -34.79 -95.01
CA SER A 165 -24.57 -35.13 -94.15
C SER A 165 -24.17 -36.25 -93.18
N SER A 166 -24.21 -35.95 -91.88
CA SER A 166 -24.10 -36.91 -90.79
C SER A 166 -25.35 -36.83 -89.93
N SER A 167 -25.77 -37.94 -89.32
CA SER A 167 -26.89 -37.89 -88.37
C SER A 167 -26.49 -37.10 -87.12
N ASP A 168 -27.39 -36.26 -86.60
CA ASP A 168 -27.19 -35.50 -85.35
C ASP A 168 -26.73 -36.40 -84.18
N LYS A 169 -27.18 -37.65 -84.20
CA LYS A 169 -26.82 -38.66 -83.20
C LYS A 169 -25.33 -39.02 -83.24
N ASN A 170 -24.73 -39.09 -84.43
CA ASN A 170 -23.31 -39.40 -84.61
C ASN A 170 -22.42 -38.20 -84.28
N VAL A 171 -22.83 -36.99 -84.64
CA VAL A 171 -22.10 -35.75 -84.29
C VAL A 171 -22.09 -35.56 -82.78
N LYS A 172 -23.24 -35.72 -82.13
CA LYS A 172 -23.34 -35.62 -80.67
C LYS A 172 -22.50 -36.67 -79.94
N ALA A 173 -22.50 -37.92 -80.42
CA ALA A 173 -21.69 -39.00 -79.84
C ALA A 173 -20.17 -38.80 -80.03
N ALA A 174 -19.74 -38.25 -81.17
CA ALA A 174 -18.32 -37.97 -81.41
C ALA A 174 -17.83 -36.79 -80.56
N VAL A 175 -18.62 -35.71 -80.49
CA VAL A 175 -18.27 -34.53 -79.67
C VAL A 175 -18.31 -34.86 -78.18
N SER A 176 -19.30 -35.63 -77.70
CA SER A 176 -19.36 -36.02 -76.28
C SER A 176 -18.14 -36.85 -75.87
N LYS A 177 -17.70 -37.77 -76.74
CA LYS A 177 -16.48 -38.56 -76.49
C LYS A 177 -15.23 -37.68 -76.42
N SER A 178 -15.10 -36.69 -77.30
CA SER A 178 -13.96 -35.75 -77.28
C SER A 178 -14.00 -34.79 -76.10
N VAL A 179 -15.18 -34.37 -75.64
CA VAL A 179 -15.31 -33.54 -74.43
C VAL A 179 -15.00 -34.35 -73.17
N GLU A 180 -15.43 -35.61 -73.10
CA GLU A 180 -15.08 -36.53 -72.00
C GLU A 180 -13.56 -36.76 -71.91
N GLU A 181 -12.87 -37.02 -73.03
CA GLU A 181 -11.41 -37.21 -73.07
C GLU A 181 -10.62 -35.97 -72.62
N VAL A 182 -11.16 -34.76 -72.76
CA VAL A 182 -10.51 -33.51 -72.33
C VAL A 182 -10.84 -33.16 -70.87
N SER A 183 -11.95 -33.67 -70.35
CA SER A 183 -12.41 -33.42 -68.98
C SER A 183 -11.93 -34.44 -67.93
N ALA A 184 -11.41 -35.59 -68.39
CA ALA A 184 -10.77 -36.63 -67.57
C ALA A 184 -9.32 -36.28 -67.24
#